data_AF-A0A0F9ULM6-F1
#
_entry.id   AF-A0A0F9ULM6-F1
#
_cell.length_a   1.000
_cell.length_b   1.000
_cell.length_c   1.000
_cell.angle_alpha   90.00
_cell.angle_beta   90.00
_cell.angle_gamma   90.00
#
_symmetry.space_group_name_H-M   'P 1'
#
loop_
_entity.id
_entity.type
_entity.pdbx_description
1 polymer ?
#
loop_
_entity_poly.entity_id
_entity_poly.type
_entity_poly.pdbx_seq_one_letter_code
_entity_poly.pdbx_strand_id
1 'polypeptide(L)'
;MRIECRTMEAFLENLKGESIFLNTVYVDKTKQSLTDKSVREASSVSITLQASTLLDFEDETLFLLVCGIDCGIDRHTEDGGLEGTKQLDVYLLMLEEYCKGCGIKLKPGILDM
;
A
#
# COMPACT_ATOMS: atom_id res chain seq x y z
N MET A 1 8.10 9.92 14.90
CA MET A 1 9.19 9.24 14.16
C MET A 1 8.59 8.41 13.02
N ARG A 2 9.34 8.01 11.99
CA ARG A 2 8.79 7.26 10.82
C ARG A 2 9.52 5.94 10.64
N ILE A 3 8.76 4.85 10.47
CA ILE A 3 9.25 3.52 10.11
C ILE A 3 8.78 3.24 8.67
N GLU A 4 9.73 3.07 7.76
CA GLU A 4 9.45 2.82 6.34
C GLU A 4 9.71 1.35 5.99
N CYS A 5 8.65 0.64 5.63
CA CYS A 5 8.71 -0.74 5.17
C CYS A 5 8.75 -0.77 3.63
N ARG A 6 9.70 -1.55 3.08
CA ARG A 6 9.83 -1.75 1.62
C ARG A 6 9.03 -2.92 1.08
N THR A 7 8.49 -3.77 1.96
CA THR A 7 7.69 -4.93 1.59
C THR A 7 6.44 -5.02 2.46
N MET A 8 5.40 -5.68 1.96
CA MET A 8 4.17 -5.91 2.72
C MET A 8 4.46 -6.75 3.96
N GLU A 9 5.30 -7.78 3.83
CA GLU A 9 5.64 -8.69 4.92
C GLU A 9 6.28 -7.94 6.08
N ALA A 10 7.24 -7.05 5.80
CA ALA A 10 7.87 -6.22 6.84
C ALA A 10 6.86 -5.28 7.51
N PHE A 11 5.91 -4.73 6.75
CA PHE A 11 4.84 -3.90 7.31
C PHE A 11 3.95 -4.72 8.25
N LEU A 12 3.51 -5.90 7.83
CA LEU A 12 2.69 -6.81 8.65
C LEU A 12 3.44 -7.31 9.89
N GLU A 13 4.75 -7.56 9.79
CA GLU A 13 5.57 -7.94 10.94
C GLU A 13 5.61 -6.83 12.00
N ASN A 14 5.77 -5.56 11.59
CA ASN A 14 5.71 -4.43 12.50
C ASN A 14 4.31 -4.23 13.13
N LEU A 15 3.24 -4.66 12.48
CA LEU A 15 1.88 -4.63 13.06
C LEU A 15 1.66 -5.70 14.15
N LYS A 16 2.43 -6.80 14.18
CA LYS A 16 2.18 -7.92 15.11
C LYS A 16 2.57 -7.61 16.55
N GLY A 17 3.49 -6.67 16.76
CA GLY A 17 4.11 -6.43 18.06
C GLY A 17 3.57 -5.22 18.81
N GLU A 18 2.77 -4.37 18.16
CA GLU A 18 2.64 -2.96 18.57
C GLU A 18 1.19 -2.54 18.79
N SER A 19 0.97 -1.59 19.70
CA SER A 19 -0.35 -0.98 19.90
C SER A 19 -0.66 -0.06 18.72
N ILE A 20 -1.68 -0.40 17.95
CA ILE A 20 -2.09 0.38 16.78
C ILE A 20 -3.04 1.50 17.25
N PHE A 21 -2.65 2.75 17.05
CA PHE A 21 -3.47 3.90 17.41
C PHE A 21 -4.82 3.84 16.69
N LEU A 22 -5.91 3.95 17.44
CA LEU A 22 -7.29 3.78 16.97
C LEU A 22 -7.55 2.45 16.24
N ASN A 23 -6.64 1.48 16.35
CA ASN A 23 -6.72 0.17 15.73
C ASN A 23 -7.10 0.25 14.24
N THR A 24 -6.46 1.17 13.50
CA THR A 24 -6.83 1.50 12.11
C THR A 24 -5.60 1.58 11.21
N VAL A 25 -5.63 0.85 10.09
CA VAL A 25 -4.68 0.99 8.97
C VAL A 25 -5.36 1.72 7.82
N TYR A 26 -4.66 2.71 7.27
CA TYR A 26 -5.09 3.49 6.12
C TYR A 26 -4.42 2.97 4.86
N VAL A 27 -5.19 2.81 3.78
CA VAL A 27 -4.70 2.25 2.51
C VAL A 27 -5.05 3.17 1.35
N ASP A 28 -4.06 3.50 0.54
CA ASP A 28 -4.22 4.23 -0.71
C ASP A 28 -3.75 3.40 -1.91
N LYS A 29 -4.39 3.62 -3.06
CA LYS A 29 -4.08 2.96 -4.33
C LYS A 29 -3.83 4.05 -5.37
N THR A 30 -2.59 4.22 -5.77
CA THR A 30 -2.22 5.22 -6.77
C THR A 30 -2.04 4.57 -8.13
N LYS A 31 -2.61 5.20 -9.17
CA LYS A 31 -2.39 4.85 -10.58
C LYS A 31 -1.78 6.05 -11.30
N GLN A 32 -0.55 5.93 -11.78
CA GLN A 32 0.16 7.02 -12.43
C GLN A 32 0.50 6.67 -13.88
N SER A 33 0.05 7.49 -14.83
CA SER A 33 0.42 7.32 -16.23
C SER A 33 1.93 7.54 -16.42
N LEU A 34 2.58 6.59 -17.08
CA LEU A 34 3.96 6.71 -17.51
C LEU A 34 3.97 7.38 -18.88
N THR A 35 3.91 8.71 -18.91
CA THR A 35 4.12 9.47 -20.15
C THR A 35 5.62 9.62 -20.38
N ASP A 36 6.23 8.66 -21.07
CA ASP A 36 7.50 8.90 -21.73
C ASP A 36 7.25 9.51 -23.12
N LYS A 37 8.05 10.50 -23.53
CA LYS A 37 7.81 11.37 -24.70
C LYS A 37 7.90 10.67 -26.07
N SER A 38 7.86 9.34 -26.10
CA SER A 38 7.87 8.54 -27.32
C SER A 38 6.49 7.97 -27.59
N VAL A 39 5.95 8.27 -28.77
CA VAL A 39 4.58 7.98 -29.23
C VAL A 39 4.24 6.47 -29.26
N ARG A 40 5.19 5.58 -28.94
CA ARG A 40 5.02 4.12 -28.94
C ARG A 40 4.60 3.51 -27.58
N GLU A 41 4.67 4.24 -26.47
CA GLU A 41 4.40 3.71 -25.11
C GLU A 41 3.19 4.36 -24.42
N ALA A 42 2.27 4.93 -25.20
CA ALA A 42 1.22 5.87 -24.76
C ALA A 42 0.12 5.31 -23.82
N SER A 43 0.33 4.17 -23.16
CA SER A 43 -0.72 3.50 -22.38
C SER A 43 -0.20 2.65 -21.21
N SER A 44 0.94 3.02 -20.64
CA SER A 44 1.45 2.37 -19.44
C SER A 44 1.03 3.12 -18.17
N VAL A 45 0.57 2.39 -17.16
CA VAL A 45 0.12 2.93 -15.87
C VAL A 45 0.88 2.21 -14.76
N SER A 46 1.70 2.93 -14.00
CA SER A 46 2.31 2.42 -12.78
C SER A 46 1.26 2.34 -11.67
N ILE A 47 1.25 1.21 -10.96
CA ILE A 47 0.32 0.89 -9.88
C ILE A 47 1.10 0.81 -8.57
N THR A 48 0.70 1.60 -7.59
CA THR A 48 1.33 1.61 -6.26
C THR A 48 0.28 1.40 -5.19
N LEU A 49 0.59 0.53 -4.22
CA LEU A 49 -0.16 0.40 -2.98
C LEU A 49 0.58 1.15 -1.87
N GLN A 50 -0.13 1.97 -1.12
CA GLN A 50 0.39 2.59 0.10
C GLN A 50 -0.44 2.14 1.29
N ALA A 51 0.22 1.78 2.38
CA ALA A 51 -0.41 1.48 3.66
C ALA A 51 0.26 2.30 4.76
N SER A 52 -0.51 2.80 5.71
CA SER A 52 0.03 3.54 6.85
C SER A 52 -0.80 3.40 8.11
N THR A 53 -0.15 3.51 9.25
CA THR A 53 -0.79 3.58 10.56
C THR A 53 0.08 4.34 11.54
N LEU A 54 -0.54 4.80 12.63
CA LEU A 54 0.17 5.26 13.81
C LEU A 54 0.31 4.10 14.80
N LEU A 55 1.51 3.91 15.31
CA LEU A 55 1.83 3.00 16.41
C LEU A 55 2.00 3.83 17.69
N ASP A 56 1.42 3.34 18.77
CA ASP A 56 1.45 3.93 20.10
C ASP A 56 2.38 3.10 20.99
N PHE A 57 3.48 3.71 21.42
CA PHE A 57 4.45 3.08 22.32
C PHE A 57 4.21 3.54 23.76
N GLU A 58 4.66 2.77 24.74
CA GLU A 58 4.37 2.95 26.18
C GLU A 58 4.65 4.36 26.74
N ASP A 59 5.51 5.14 26.08
CA ASP A 59 5.88 6.51 26.45
C ASP A 59 5.05 7.61 25.74
N GLU A 60 3.82 7.31 25.29
CA GLU A 60 2.94 8.20 24.49
C GLU A 60 3.58 8.71 23.18
N THR A 61 4.65 8.06 22.73
CA THR A 61 5.35 8.46 21.51
C THR A 61 4.71 7.80 20.30
N LEU A 62 4.20 8.62 19.40
CA LEU A 62 3.59 8.15 18.15
C LEU A 62 4.62 7.96 17.04
N PHE A 63 4.60 6.79 16.43
CA PHE A 63 5.40 6.45 15.26
C PHE A 63 4.51 6.23 14.06
N LEU A 64 4.88 6.82 12.94
CA LEU A 64 4.24 6.58 11.67
C LEU A 64 4.87 5.36 11.01
N LEU A 65 4.14 4.24 10.97
CA LEU A 65 4.49 3.07 10.17
C LEU A 65 3.91 3.26 8.77
N VAL A 66 4.74 3.17 7.74
CA VAL A 66 4.31 3.28 6.35
C VAL A 66 4.91 2.18 5.50
N CYS A 67 4.19 1.79 4.46
CA CYS A 67 4.67 0.93 3.40
C CYS A 67 4.20 1.50 2.06
N GLY A 68 5.11 1.56 1.09
CA GLY A 68 4.81 1.87 -0.30
C GLY A 68 5.34 0.75 -1.17
N ILE A 69 4.47 0.10 -1.93
CA ILE A 69 4.79 -1.06 -2.75
C ILE A 69 4.48 -0.75 -4.20
N ASP A 70 5.52 -0.80 -5.03
CA ASP A 70 5.37 -0.83 -6.48
C ASP A 70 4.76 -2.18 -6.86
N CYS A 71 3.51 -2.16 -7.33
CA CYS A 71 2.80 -3.36 -7.76
C CYS A 71 3.15 -3.71 -9.21
N GLY A 72 3.81 -2.81 -9.94
CA GLY A 72 4.19 -2.97 -11.33
C GLY A 72 3.47 -2.01 -12.26
N ILE A 73 3.51 -2.34 -13.55
CA ILE A 73 3.00 -1.49 -14.62
C ILE A 73 1.92 -2.26 -15.37
N ASP A 74 0.72 -1.68 -15.44
CA ASP A 74 -0.30 -2.10 -16.39
C ASP A 74 0.01 -1.50 -17.76
N ARG A 75 -0.06 -2.31 -18.82
CA ARG A 75 0.15 -1.89 -20.20
C ARG A 75 -1.11 -2.17 -21.01
N HIS A 76 -1.61 -1.20 -21.79
CA HIS A 76 -2.62 -1.54 -22.81
C HIS A 76 -1.96 -2.19 -24.03
N THR A 77 -1.68 -3.49 -23.91
CA THR A 77 -1.39 -4.41 -25.02
C THR A 77 -2.63 -5.25 -25.36
N GLU A 78 -2.66 -5.91 -26.52
CA GLU A 78 -3.78 -6.77 -26.93
C GLU A 78 -4.08 -7.91 -25.93
N ASP A 79 -3.08 -8.32 -25.13
CA ASP A 79 -3.18 -9.36 -24.10
C ASP A 79 -3.69 -8.84 -22.74
N GLY A 80 -4.09 -7.58 -22.65
CA GLY A 80 -4.71 -6.98 -21.47
C GLY A 80 -3.75 -6.46 -20.39
N GLY A 81 -2.50 -6.93 -20.33
CA GLY A 81 -1.39 -6.32 -19.55
C GLY A 81 -1.75 -5.72 -18.19
N LEU A 82 -2.40 -6.50 -17.31
CA LEU A 82 -2.85 -6.06 -15.97
C LEU A 82 -1.95 -6.59 -14.83
N GLU A 83 -0.64 -6.72 -15.06
CA GLU A 83 0.28 -7.24 -14.06
C GLU A 83 0.25 -6.43 -12.75
N GLY A 84 0.27 -5.10 -12.87
CA GLY A 84 0.24 -4.18 -11.74
C GLY A 84 -1.05 -4.29 -10.93
N THR A 85 -2.20 -4.30 -11.61
CA THR A 85 -3.51 -4.46 -10.96
C THR A 85 -3.64 -5.83 -10.29
N LYS A 86 -3.15 -6.92 -10.90
CA LYS A 86 -3.20 -8.25 -10.28
C LYS A 86 -2.36 -8.32 -9.01
N GLN A 87 -1.16 -7.76 -9.05
CA GLN A 87 -0.27 -7.75 -7.88
C GLN A 87 -0.82 -6.86 -6.75
N LEU A 88 -1.44 -5.73 -7.11
CA LEU A 88 -2.16 -4.87 -6.16
C LEU A 88 -3.25 -5.65 -5.41
N ASP A 89 -4.05 -6.44 -6.12
CA ASP A 89 -5.13 -7.24 -5.52
C ASP A 89 -4.56 -8.30 -4.56
N VAL A 90 -3.42 -8.91 -4.89
CA VAL A 90 -2.73 -9.85 -3.98
C VAL A 90 -2.33 -9.17 -2.68
N TYR A 91 -1.64 -8.02 -2.75
CA TYR A 91 -1.20 -7.31 -1.55
C TYR A 91 -2.36 -6.75 -0.73
N LEU A 92 -3.41 -6.26 -1.39
CA LEU A 92 -4.61 -5.80 -0.71
C LEU A 92 -5.29 -6.95 0.05
N LEU A 93 -5.45 -8.11 -0.60
CA LEU A 93 -6.04 -9.29 0.05
C LEU A 93 -5.21 -9.73 1.26
N MET A 94 -3.88 -9.77 1.13
CA MET A 94 -2.98 -10.08 2.24
C MET A 94 -3.20 -9.13 3.44
N LEU A 95 -3.31 -7.83 3.17
CA LEU A 95 -3.53 -6.83 4.21
C LEU A 95 -4.94 -6.93 4.81
N GLU A 96 -5.97 -7.14 3.99
CA GLU A 96 -7.36 -7.32 4.42
C GLU A 96 -7.52 -8.56 5.31
N GLU A 97 -6.95 -9.69 4.91
CA GLU A 97 -6.97 -10.93 5.70
C GLU A 97 -6.24 -10.75 7.03
N TYR A 98 -5.07 -10.12 7.02
CA TYR A 98 -4.32 -9.83 8.24
C TYR A 98 -5.11 -8.91 9.17
N CYS A 99 -5.59 -7.76 8.67
CA CYS A 99 -6.36 -6.81 9.47
C CYS A 99 -7.63 -7.45 10.04
N LYS A 100 -8.34 -8.25 9.25
CA LYS A 100 -9.52 -9.00 9.71
C LYS A 100 -9.16 -10.01 10.81
N GLY A 101 -8.07 -10.76 10.65
CA GLY A 101 -7.58 -11.73 11.64
C GLY A 101 -7.18 -11.09 12.96
N CYS A 102 -6.65 -9.86 12.92
CA CYS A 102 -6.22 -9.09 14.09
C CYS A 102 -7.29 -8.13 14.63
N GLY A 103 -8.47 -8.05 14.01
CA GLY A 103 -9.52 -7.09 14.38
C GLY A 103 -9.16 -5.63 14.11
N ILE A 104 -8.19 -5.36 13.23
CA ILE A 104 -7.76 -4.03 12.81
C ILE A 104 -8.72 -3.50 11.76
N LYS A 105 -9.09 -2.22 11.85
CA LYS A 105 -9.94 -1.56 10.86
C LYS A 105 -9.09 -1.17 9.65
N LEU A 106 -9.51 -1.57 8.46
CA LEU A 106 -8.98 -1.01 7.22
C LEU A 106 -9.82 0.21 6.82
N LYS A 107 -9.19 1.33 6.51
CA LYS A 107 -9.85 2.52 5.97
C LYS A 107 -9.14 3.00 4.71
N PRO A 108 -9.85 3.64 3.77
CA PRO A 108 -9.19 4.37 2.71
C PRO A 108 -8.30 5.45 3.32
N GLY A 109 -7.07 5.56 2.83
CA GLY A 109 -6.21 6.70 3.09
C GLY A 109 -6.84 7.95 2.52
N ILE A 110 -6.77 9.04 3.27
CA ILE A 110 -7.09 10.36 2.74
C ILE A 110 -5.78 10.92 2.20
N LEU A 111 -5.52 10.70 0.90
CA LEU A 111 -4.58 11.56 0.19
C LEU A 111 -5.33 12.84 -0.18
N ASP A 112 -5.00 13.93 0.51
CA ASP A 112 -5.20 15.28 -0.01
C ASP A 112 -4.11 15.48 -1.08
N MET A 113 -4.45 15.23 -2.35
CA MET A 113 -3.59 15.52 -3.51
C MET A 113 -4.01 16.85 -4.15
#